data_AF-A0A6A5GXF5-F1
#
_entry.id   AF-A0A6A5GXF5-F1
#
_cell.length_a   1.000
_cell.length_b   1.000
_cell.length_c   1.000
_cell.angle_alpha   90.00
_cell.angle_beta   90.00
_cell.angle_gamma   90.00
#
_symmetry.space_group_name_H-M   'P 1'
#
loop_
_entity.id
_entity.type
_entity.pdbx_description
1 polymer ?
#
loop_
_entity_poly.entity_id
_entity_poly.type
_entity_poly.pdbx_seq_one_letter_code
_entity_poly.pdbx_strand_id
1 'polypeptide(L)'
;MSDSRRTVVESPAFLQAKKTHLAEIARLYEEAKTMSRADRLDHRAQINKKVIRWNEMVRNNSNLKNYYDLHGMTEMGALWYVKRMVEGTVGEFELETGRGNHSIRGIPRIKNRLMEEFERRPRCSIEVSSVNKGVLILRVW
;
A
#
# COMPACT_ATOMS: atom_id res chain seq x y z
N MET A 1 17.49 -24.76 -7.73
CA MET A 1 16.33 -24.15 -7.04
C MET A 1 15.91 -22.95 -7.86
N SER A 2 14.77 -23.03 -8.54
CA SER A 2 14.33 -22.01 -9.50
C SER A 2 13.91 -20.74 -8.76
N ASP A 3 14.70 -19.69 -8.91
CA ASP A 3 14.33 -18.32 -8.59
C ASP A 3 13.23 -17.89 -9.57
N SER A 4 11.98 -18.21 -9.23
CA SER A 4 10.82 -17.78 -9.99
C SER A 4 10.65 -16.29 -9.77
N ARG A 5 11.36 -15.50 -10.59
CA ARG A 5 11.00 -14.11 -10.87
C ARG A 5 9.54 -14.13 -11.28
N ARG A 6 8.62 -13.80 -10.38
CA ARG A 6 7.29 -13.31 -10.76
C ARG A 6 7.55 -12.01 -11.50
N THR A 7 7.80 -12.14 -12.80
CA THR A 7 7.58 -11.04 -13.72
C THR A 7 6.08 -10.92 -13.73
N VAL A 8 5.53 -10.13 -12.81
CA VAL A 8 4.16 -9.65 -12.94
C VAL A 8 4.19 -8.90 -14.27
N VAL A 9 3.71 -9.53 -15.33
CA VAL A 9 3.47 -8.83 -16.59
C VAL A 9 2.24 -7.97 -16.32
N GLU A 10 2.47 -6.85 -15.66
CA GLU A 10 1.47 -5.80 -15.53
C GLU A 10 1.12 -5.38 -16.95
N SER A 11 -0.11 -5.62 -17.38
CA SER A 11 -0.54 -5.25 -18.73
C SER A 11 -0.37 -3.74 -18.91
N PRO A 12 -0.13 -3.23 -20.12
CA PRO A 12 -0.08 -1.79 -20.38
C PRO A 12 -1.33 -1.06 -19.85
N ALA A 13 -2.50 -1.71 -19.92
CA ALA A 13 -3.74 -1.21 -19.36
C ALA A 13 -3.69 -1.09 -17.83
N PHE A 14 -3.15 -2.08 -17.12
CA PHE A 14 -2.95 -2.01 -15.67
C PHE A 14 -2.00 -0.88 -15.29
N LEU A 15 -0.86 -0.78 -15.97
CA LEU A 15 0.13 0.28 -15.73
C LEU A 15 -0.48 1.67 -15.92
N GLN A 16 -1.27 1.85 -16.99
CA GLN A 16 -1.96 3.11 -17.25
C GLN A 16 -3.03 3.40 -16.19
N ALA A 17 -3.80 2.40 -15.78
CA ALA A 17 -4.80 2.55 -14.72
C ALA A 17 -4.13 2.91 -13.38
N LYS A 18 -3.01 2.28 -13.03
CA LYS A 18 -2.21 2.57 -11.84
C LYS A 18 -1.68 4.00 -11.88
N LYS A 19 -1.13 4.43 -13.02
CA LYS A 19 -0.68 5.82 -13.22
C LYS A 19 -1.81 6.83 -13.02
N THR A 20 -2.98 6.58 -13.61
CA THR A 20 -4.16 7.45 -13.44
C THR A 20 -4.61 7.49 -11.98
N HIS A 21 -4.68 6.34 -11.31
CA HIS A 21 -5.02 6.25 -9.89
C HIS A 21 -4.06 7.08 -9.02
N LEU A 22 -2.75 6.90 -9.19
CA LEU A 22 -1.74 7.65 -8.43
C LEU A 22 -1.80 9.16 -8.69
N ALA A 23 -2.06 9.58 -9.94
CA ALA A 23 -2.25 10.98 -10.28
C ALA A 23 -3.49 11.58 -9.61
N GLU A 24 -4.60 10.84 -9.54
CA GLU A 24 -5.80 11.25 -8.82
C GLU A 24 -5.52 11.44 -7.32
N ILE A 25 -4.83 10.48 -6.70
CA ILE A 25 -4.46 10.55 -5.28
C ILE A 25 -3.56 11.77 -5.02
N ALA A 26 -2.57 12.03 -5.87
CA ALA A 26 -1.71 13.20 -5.75
C ALA A 26 -2.52 14.50 -5.82
N ARG A 27 -3.46 14.60 -6.77
CA ARG A 27 -4.37 15.76 -6.91
C ARG A 27 -5.20 16.00 -5.64
N LEU A 28 -5.75 14.94 -5.04
CA LEU A 28 -6.51 15.03 -3.78
C LEU A 28 -5.64 15.55 -2.62
N TYR A 29 -4.36 15.15 -2.55
CA TYR A 29 -3.45 15.71 -1.57
C TYR A 29 -3.13 17.20 -1.80
N GLU A 30 -3.06 17.65 -3.05
CA GLU A 30 -2.90 19.07 -3.38
C GLU A 30 -4.13 19.88 -2.96
N GLU A 31 -5.33 19.40 -3.26
CA GLU A 31 -6.59 20.02 -2.83
C GLU A 31 -6.67 20.14 -1.30
N ALA A 32 -6.21 19.12 -0.58
CA ALA A 32 -6.22 19.10 0.88
C ALA A 32 -5.34 20.17 1.56
N LYS A 33 -4.43 20.84 0.82
CA LYS A 33 -3.54 21.87 1.36
C LYS A 33 -4.29 23.15 1.74
N THR A 34 -5.32 23.52 0.99
CA THR A 34 -6.11 24.74 1.22
C THR A 34 -7.28 24.52 2.18
N MET A 35 -7.57 23.26 2.52
CA MET A 35 -8.66 22.88 3.41
C MET A 35 -8.38 23.16 4.88
N SER A 36 -9.46 23.36 5.64
CA SER A 36 -9.44 23.39 7.10
C SER A 36 -8.92 22.05 7.67
N ARG A 37 -8.54 22.04 8.95
CA ARG A 37 -8.08 20.80 9.61
C ARG A 37 -9.14 19.70 9.61
N ALA A 38 -10.41 20.05 9.87
CA ALA A 38 -11.49 19.08 9.92
C ALA A 38 -11.76 18.48 8.53
N ASP A 39 -11.88 19.34 7.52
CA ASP A 39 -12.11 18.90 6.14
C ASP A 39 -10.94 18.07 5.61
N ARG A 40 -9.70 18.43 5.94
CA ARG A 40 -8.51 17.65 5.58
C ARG A 40 -8.53 16.23 6.17
N LEU A 41 -9.07 16.06 7.38
CA LEU A 41 -9.20 14.72 7.99
C LEU A 41 -10.23 13.88 7.26
N ASP A 42 -11.41 14.45 6.96
CA ASP A 42 -12.43 13.75 6.16
C ASP A 42 -11.90 13.42 4.76
N HIS A 43 -11.28 14.39 4.11
CA HIS A 43 -10.69 14.22 2.77
C HIS A 43 -9.62 13.11 2.74
N ARG A 44 -8.78 13.03 3.78
CA ARG A 44 -7.83 11.92 3.94
C ARG A 44 -8.50 10.56 4.14
N ALA A 45 -9.63 10.51 4.83
CA ALA A 45 -10.42 9.28 4.94
C ALA A 45 -11.00 8.88 3.57
N GLN A 46 -11.41 9.84 2.73
CA GLN A 46 -11.84 9.57 1.36
C GLN A 46 -10.71 9.05 0.46
N ILE A 47 -9.50 9.61 0.59
CA ILE A 47 -8.29 9.10 -0.07
C ILE A 47 -8.05 7.63 0.29
N ASN A 48 -8.07 7.29 1.58
CA ASN A 48 -7.93 5.90 2.04
C ASN A 48 -8.99 4.98 1.42
N LYS A 49 -10.25 5.40 1.37
CA LYS A 49 -11.34 4.63 0.74
C LYS A 49 -11.09 4.39 -0.75
N LYS A 50 -10.54 5.38 -1.47
CA LYS A 50 -10.19 5.24 -2.90
C LYS A 50 -9.08 4.21 -3.11
N VAL A 51 -8.03 4.24 -2.29
CA VAL A 51 -6.94 3.25 -2.36
C VAL A 51 -7.44 1.85 -2.02
N ILE A 52 -8.33 1.70 -1.03
CA ILE A 52 -8.95 0.39 -0.71
C ILE A 52 -9.74 -0.14 -1.91
N ARG A 53 -10.59 0.69 -2.53
CA ARG A 53 -11.35 0.30 -3.73
C ARG A 53 -10.46 -0.08 -4.91
N TRP A 54 -9.36 0.65 -5.10
CA TRP A 54 -8.36 0.32 -6.11
C TRP A 54 -7.81 -1.10 -5.87
N ASN A 55 -7.38 -1.41 -4.65
CA ASN A 55 -6.88 -2.74 -4.29
C ASN A 55 -7.92 -3.85 -4.46
N GLU A 56 -9.18 -3.61 -4.08
CA GLU A 56 -10.28 -4.56 -4.32
C GLU A 56 -10.48 -4.85 -5.81
N MET A 57 -10.48 -3.80 -6.64
CA MET A 57 -10.57 -3.94 -8.10
C MET A 57 -9.39 -4.71 -8.68
N VAL A 58 -8.16 -4.39 -8.26
CA VAL A 58 -6.94 -5.10 -8.71
C VAL A 58 -7.03 -6.58 -8.35
N ARG A 59 -7.42 -6.91 -7.11
CA ARG A 59 -7.58 -8.30 -6.68
C ARG A 59 -8.65 -9.04 -7.45
N ASN A 60 -9.76 -8.40 -7.77
CA ASN A 60 -10.85 -9.04 -8.51
C ASN A 60 -10.50 -9.27 -9.98
N ASN A 61 -9.72 -8.37 -10.58
CA ASN A 61 -9.48 -8.34 -12.02
C ASN A 61 -8.06 -8.80 -12.43
N SER A 62 -7.24 -9.28 -11.51
CA SER A 62 -5.87 -9.73 -11.80
C SER A 62 -5.44 -10.95 -10.97
N ASN A 63 -4.29 -11.51 -11.33
CA ASN A 63 -3.64 -12.60 -10.59
C ASN A 63 -2.88 -12.10 -9.33
N LEU A 64 -2.94 -10.80 -9.03
CA LEU A 64 -2.30 -10.15 -7.88
C LEU A 64 -3.14 -10.28 -6.60
N LYS A 65 -3.50 -11.51 -6.23
CA LYS A 65 -4.45 -11.75 -5.11
C LYS A 65 -3.94 -11.30 -3.74
N ASN A 66 -2.62 -11.29 -3.55
CA ASN A 66 -1.95 -10.93 -2.28
C ASN A 66 -1.06 -9.69 -2.38
N TYR A 67 -1.15 -8.93 -3.47
CA TYR A 67 -0.43 -7.68 -3.63
C TYR A 67 -1.36 -6.50 -3.36
N TYR A 68 -0.86 -5.54 -2.59
CA TYR A 68 -1.60 -4.37 -2.16
C TYR A 68 -0.77 -3.10 -2.34
N ASP A 69 -1.29 -2.16 -3.11
CA ASP A 69 -0.73 -0.83 -3.29
C ASP A 69 -1.29 0.11 -2.23
N LEU A 70 -0.45 0.49 -1.27
CA LEU A 70 -0.80 1.38 -0.15
C LEU A 70 -0.40 2.83 -0.44
N HIS A 71 0.06 3.14 -1.65
CA HIS A 71 0.58 4.46 -1.97
C HIS A 71 -0.51 5.53 -1.81
N GLY A 72 -0.16 6.58 -1.06
CA GLY A 72 -1.06 7.70 -0.79
C GLY A 72 -2.08 7.45 0.31
N MET A 73 -2.14 6.28 0.94
CA MET A 73 -2.88 6.15 2.19
C MET A 73 -2.25 7.00 3.30
N THR A 74 -3.07 7.37 4.29
CA THR A 74 -2.50 7.84 5.56
C THR A 74 -1.82 6.69 6.29
N GLU A 75 -0.84 7.00 7.13
CA GLU A 75 -0.11 6.02 7.94
C GLU A 75 -1.05 5.10 8.73
N MET A 76 -1.99 5.67 9.47
CA MET A 76 -2.99 4.91 10.21
C MET A 76 -3.96 4.17 9.28
N GLY A 77 -4.37 4.78 8.16
CA GLY A 77 -5.26 4.14 7.19
C GLY A 77 -4.66 2.86 6.61
N ALA A 78 -3.39 2.92 6.22
CA ALA A 78 -2.64 1.76 5.72
C ALA A 78 -2.53 0.67 6.79
N LEU A 79 -2.17 1.03 8.03
CA LEU A 79 -2.08 0.08 9.14
C LEU A 79 -3.41 -0.65 9.39
N TRP A 80 -4.51 0.09 9.52
CA TRP A 80 -5.84 -0.48 9.75
C TRP A 80 -6.26 -1.39 8.60
N TYR A 81 -5.99 -0.98 7.36
CA TYR A 81 -6.30 -1.78 6.19
C TYR A 81 -5.52 -3.09 6.19
N VAL A 82 -4.19 -3.05 6.37
CA VAL A 82 -3.36 -4.27 6.43
C VAL A 82 -3.79 -5.19 7.56
N LYS A 83 -4.06 -4.66 8.76
CA LYS A 83 -4.57 -5.47 9.88
C LYS A 83 -5.84 -6.24 9.50
N ARG A 84 -6.81 -5.56 8.89
CA ARG A 84 -8.07 -6.17 8.45
C ARG A 84 -7.86 -7.22 7.35
N MET A 85 -6.91 -7.01 6.45
CA MET A 85 -6.64 -7.95 5.36
C MET A 85 -6.01 -9.24 5.85
N VAL A 86 -5.15 -9.16 6.87
CA VAL A 86 -4.40 -10.32 7.36
C VAL A 86 -5.09 -11.05 8.53
N GLU A 87 -6.11 -10.44 9.13
CA GLU A 87 -6.86 -11.03 10.24
C GLU A 87 -7.52 -12.35 9.85
N GLY A 88 -7.20 -13.42 10.60
CA GLY A 88 -7.73 -14.77 10.33
C GLY A 88 -7.17 -15.43 9.06
N THR A 89 -6.14 -14.85 8.44
CA THR A 89 -5.52 -15.38 7.22
C THR A 89 -4.10 -15.89 7.48
N VAL A 90 -3.64 -16.79 6.62
CA VAL A 90 -2.27 -17.30 6.56
C VAL A 90 -1.76 -17.12 5.14
N GLY A 91 -0.51 -16.69 4.99
CA GLY A 91 0.09 -16.50 3.67
C GLY A 91 1.15 -15.40 3.62
N GLU A 92 1.61 -15.15 2.41
CA GLU A 92 2.54 -14.08 2.07
C GLU A 92 1.81 -12.97 1.32
N PHE A 93 2.06 -11.73 1.72
CA PHE A 93 1.45 -10.52 1.19
C PHE A 93 2.53 -9.51 0.78
N GLU A 94 2.38 -8.95 -0.43
CA GLU A 94 3.23 -7.90 -0.96
C GLU A 94 2.56 -6.55 -0.73
N LEU A 95 3.20 -5.67 0.05
CA LEU A 95 2.68 -4.37 0.43
C LEU A 95 3.52 -3.26 -0.21
N GLU A 96 3.06 -2.70 -1.33
CA GLU A 96 3.72 -1.55 -1.95
C GLU A 96 3.43 -0.28 -1.15
N THR A 97 4.45 0.23 -0.47
CA THR A 97 4.39 1.44 0.37
C THR A 97 4.97 2.68 -0.34
N GLY A 98 5.46 2.49 -1.57
CA GLY A 98 6.23 3.49 -2.32
C GLY A 98 7.70 3.57 -1.87
N ARG A 99 8.54 4.26 -2.66
CA ARG A 99 9.99 4.40 -2.39
C ARG A 99 10.33 5.51 -1.39
N GLY A 100 9.36 6.30 -0.93
CA GLY A 100 9.59 7.43 -0.03
C GLY A 100 10.07 8.72 -0.71
N ASN A 101 10.28 8.74 -2.03
CA ASN A 101 10.80 9.90 -2.78
C ASN A 101 9.94 11.18 -2.67
N HIS A 102 8.64 11.04 -2.38
CA HIS A 102 7.71 12.17 -2.19
C HIS A 102 7.21 12.31 -0.75
N SER A 103 7.81 11.59 0.19
CA SER A 103 7.43 11.70 1.60
C SER A 103 7.95 13.01 2.20
N ILE A 104 7.18 13.60 3.12
CA ILE A 104 7.59 14.81 3.85
C ILE A 104 8.90 14.48 4.59
N ARG A 105 9.99 15.17 4.20
CA ARG A 105 11.37 14.97 4.71
C ARG A 105 12.01 13.62 4.37
N GLY A 106 11.54 12.90 3.35
CA GLY A 106 12.13 11.62 2.94
C GLY A 106 11.86 10.46 3.90
N ILE A 107 10.92 10.60 4.85
CA ILE A 107 10.57 9.57 5.83
C ILE A 107 9.43 8.70 5.28
N PRO A 108 9.65 7.41 4.98
CA PRO A 108 8.62 6.50 4.49
C PRO A 108 7.68 6.05 5.62
N ARG A 109 6.77 6.92 6.03
CA ARG A 109 5.91 6.74 7.23
C ARG A 109 5.11 5.45 7.24
N ILE A 110 4.45 5.10 6.12
CA ILE A 110 3.67 3.85 6.01
C ILE A 110 4.57 2.65 6.25
N LYS A 111 5.72 2.61 5.57
CA LYS A 111 6.71 1.54 5.69
C LYS A 111 7.14 1.34 7.15
N ASN A 112 7.60 2.41 7.79
CA ASN A 112 8.09 2.37 9.16
C ASN A 112 7.00 1.90 10.13
N ARG A 113 5.76 2.42 9.98
CA ARG A 113 4.65 2.05 10.88
C ARG A 113 4.27 0.58 10.75
N LEU A 114 4.26 0.05 9.53
CA LEU A 114 3.96 -1.36 9.29
C LEU A 114 5.07 -2.26 9.84
N MET A 115 6.34 -1.93 9.60
CA MET A 115 7.46 -2.68 10.17
C MET A 115 7.39 -2.69 11.69
N GLU A 116 7.19 -1.54 12.33
CA GLU A 116 7.07 -1.44 13.79
C GLU A 116 5.95 -2.32 14.36
N GLU A 117 4.80 -2.38 13.69
CA GLU A 117 3.66 -3.19 14.13
C GLU A 117 3.94 -4.69 13.99
N PHE A 118 4.37 -5.10 12.80
CA PHE A 118 4.40 -6.52 12.43
C PHE A 118 5.71 -7.22 12.78
N GLU A 119 6.81 -6.50 13.05
CA GLU A 119 8.04 -7.07 13.60
C GLU A 119 7.85 -7.59 15.03
N ARG A 120 6.96 -6.95 15.82
CA ARG A 120 6.71 -7.31 17.22
C ARG A 120 5.52 -8.24 17.41
N ARG A 121 4.73 -8.46 16.34
CA ARG A 121 3.49 -9.25 16.42
C ARG A 121 3.83 -10.75 16.32
N PRO A 122 3.32 -11.59 17.23
CA PRO A 122 3.53 -13.03 17.12
C PRO A 122 2.87 -13.56 15.85
N ARG A 123 3.41 -14.69 15.33
CA ARG A 123 2.85 -15.40 14.17
C ARG A 123 2.88 -14.62 12.85
N CYS A 124 3.78 -13.65 12.74
CA CYS A 124 4.11 -13.03 11.46
C CYS A 124 5.57 -12.56 11.40
N SER A 125 6.04 -12.29 10.18
CA SER A 125 7.28 -11.57 9.93
C SER A 125 7.06 -10.54 8.81
N ILE A 126 7.80 -9.45 8.86
CA ILE A 126 7.76 -8.41 7.85
C ILE A 126 9.17 -7.99 7.48
N GLU A 127 9.43 -7.84 6.18
CA GLU A 127 10.74 -7.43 5.68
C GLU A 127 10.62 -6.57 4.43
N VAL A 128 11.69 -5.85 4.11
CA VAL A 128 11.78 -5.11 2.84
C VAL A 128 12.13 -6.09 1.73
N SER A 129 11.37 -6.07 0.63
CA SER A 129 11.70 -6.88 -0.55
C SER A 129 13.13 -6.62 -1.02
N SER A 130 13.87 -7.70 -1.31
CA SER A 130 15.21 -7.64 -1.89
C SER A 130 15.19 -7.07 -3.31
N VAL A 131 14.08 -7.23 -4.03
CA VAL A 131 13.89 -6.82 -5.42
C VAL A 131 13.39 -5.38 -5.54
N ASN A 132 12.43 -4.98 -4.71
CA ASN A 132 11.84 -3.64 -4.75
C ASN A 132 11.78 -3.02 -3.36
N LYS A 133 12.63 -2.02 -3.10
CA LYS A 133 12.72 -1.35 -1.79
C LYS A 133 11.46 -0.57 -1.37
N GLY A 134 10.52 -0.35 -2.30
CA GLY A 134 9.20 0.20 -2.03
C GLY A 134 8.15 -0.83 -1.60
N VAL A 135 8.48 -2.12 -1.61
CA VAL A 135 7.59 -3.22 -1.24
C VAL A 135 8.06 -3.86 0.06
N LEU A 136 7.11 -4.11 0.96
CA LEU A 136 7.29 -4.97 2.13
C LEU A 136 6.70 -6.35 1.84
N ILE A 137 7.34 -7.40 2.34
CA ILE A 137 6.82 -8.76 2.32
C ILE A 137 6.37 -9.09 3.74
N LEU A 138 5.07 -9.31 3.92
CA LEU A 138 4.46 -9.72 5.19
C LEU A 138 4.06 -11.19 5.10
N ARG A 139 4.58 -12.02 5.99
CA ARG A 139 4.23 -13.44 6.11
C ARG A 139 3.48 -13.68 7.41
N VAL A 140 2.37 -14.41 7.35
CA VAL A 140 1.51 -14.73 8.51
C VAL A 140 1.29 -16.24 8.54
N TRP A 141 1.40 -16.88 9.72
CA TRP A 141 1.32 -18.35 9.87
C TRP A 141 0.64 -18.82 11.14
#